data_AF-A0AAU8LBU4-F1
#
_entry.id   AF-A0AAU8LBU4-F1
#
_cell.length_a   1.000
_cell.length_b   1.000
_cell.length_c   1.000
_cell.angle_alpha   90.00
_cell.angle_beta   90.00
_cell.angle_gamma   90.00
#
_symmetry.space_group_name_H-M   'P 1'
#
loop_
_entity.id
_entity.type
_entity.pdbx_description
1 polymer ?
#
loop_
_entity_poly.entity_id
_entity_poly.type
_entity_poly.pdbx_seq_one_letter_code
_entity_poly.pdbx_strand_id
1 'polypeptide(L)'
;MKAFAELYSRLDATTSSNAKLAAMREYFEQTDPQDAAWAVYFLSGGRPRQLVPTRVLREQAMTLGNLPEWLFEESYQAVGDLAETLSLLLPQAEHSNEEGLAVWMEEKLLPLRGLPPEELAERLPAFWSQLDRSSLMVCIKLITGSFRVGVSKLLVTRALASLADIDSKRVAQRLVGYTDLSHRPSAERYLKLIAAESEDEHAQRGGQPYPFFLAHSLQHPADQFEELLGPAGQWQVEWKWDGIRAQLVKRDGRLWIWSRGEELVTDRFPELHSLVQCLPDGTVIDGEIVVWKATEATPDSDAKFALNSDTPQATPSVQPFALLQQRIGRKTLGKKILTDVPVVVLAYDLLEWEGHDWRSRPQHERRTQLETLIGEARSEVLMPSPVLTGKDWLDLASQREASRSLGVEGMMLKARDSLYGVGRTKDMGVWWKWKVDPFSVDAVLIYAQRGHGRRASLYSDYTFAVWDGPPESSERTLVPFAKAYSGLTDEEMRKVDAIVRKTTVEKFGPVSSVTPTLVFELGFEGIALSKRHKSGIAVRFPRMLRWRQDKPVSEADSLATLQDLLS
;
A
#
# COMPACT_ATOMS: atom_id res chain seq x y z
N MET A 1 -5.79 -2.19 29.39
CA MET A 1 -4.75 -1.36 28.73
C MET A 1 -3.35 -1.87 29.03
N LYS A 2 -2.98 -2.06 30.31
CA LYS A 2 -1.64 -2.51 30.74
C LYS A 2 -1.11 -3.72 29.96
N ALA A 3 -1.86 -4.83 29.94
CA ALA A 3 -1.46 -6.05 29.23
C ALA A 3 -1.20 -5.81 27.73
N PHE A 4 -1.99 -4.94 27.08
CA PHE A 4 -1.78 -4.59 25.67
C PHE A 4 -0.54 -3.71 25.47
N ALA A 5 -0.24 -2.82 26.42
CA ALA A 5 0.99 -2.03 26.41
C ALA A 5 2.24 -2.90 26.61
N GLU A 6 2.17 -3.90 27.51
CA GLU A 6 3.23 -4.89 27.70
C GLU A 6 3.44 -5.75 26.44
N LEU A 7 2.35 -6.18 25.80
CA LEU A 7 2.43 -6.83 24.48
C LEU A 7 3.12 -5.90 23.46
N TYR A 8 2.71 -4.63 23.37
CA TYR A 8 3.33 -3.67 22.47
C TYR A 8 4.84 -3.57 22.71
N SER A 9 5.27 -3.40 23.96
CA SER A 9 6.69 -3.30 24.32
C SER A 9 7.48 -4.56 23.94
N ARG A 10 6.93 -5.76 24.18
CA ARG A 10 7.56 -7.03 23.78
C ARG A 10 7.70 -7.15 22.26
N LEU A 11 6.67 -6.72 21.52
CA LEU A 11 6.68 -6.75 20.06
C LEU A 11 7.66 -5.73 19.47
N ASP A 12 7.75 -4.53 20.04
CA ASP A 12 8.62 -3.46 19.57
C ASP A 12 10.10 -3.75 19.86
N ALA A 13 10.39 -4.37 21.02
CA ALA A 13 11.74 -4.70 21.46
C ALA A 13 12.42 -5.84 20.68
N THR A 14 11.72 -6.52 19.76
CA THR A 14 12.27 -7.68 19.04
C THR A 14 12.10 -7.57 17.52
N THR A 15 13.09 -8.11 16.80
CA THR A 15 13.01 -8.31 15.34
C THR A 15 12.64 -9.74 14.97
N SER A 16 12.60 -10.67 15.92
CA SER A 16 12.30 -12.09 15.67
C SER A 16 10.81 -12.33 15.45
N SER A 17 10.46 -12.87 14.28
CA SER A 17 9.07 -13.26 13.97
C SER A 17 8.53 -14.31 14.93
N ASN A 18 9.37 -15.25 15.39
CA ASN A 18 8.95 -16.30 16.31
C ASN A 18 8.68 -15.74 17.72
N ALA A 19 9.52 -14.82 18.19
CA ALA A 19 9.30 -14.17 19.48
C ALA A 19 8.01 -13.34 19.49
N LYS A 20 7.73 -12.63 18.38
CA LYS A 20 6.46 -11.90 18.19
C LYS A 20 5.24 -12.80 18.17
N LEU A 21 5.33 -13.94 17.48
CA LEU A 21 4.25 -14.92 17.43
C LEU A 21 3.96 -15.48 18.82
N ALA A 22 5.00 -15.85 19.58
CA ALA A 22 4.86 -16.33 20.95
C ALA A 22 4.22 -15.27 21.86
N ALA A 23 4.66 -14.01 21.79
CA ALA A 23 4.09 -12.92 22.59
C ALA A 23 2.62 -12.67 22.29
N MET A 24 2.21 -12.68 21.01
CA MET A 24 0.80 -12.53 20.64
C MET A 24 -0.04 -13.72 21.11
N ARG A 25 0.47 -14.95 20.96
CA ARG A 25 -0.24 -16.15 21.40
C ARG A 25 -0.49 -16.11 22.92
N GLU A 26 0.55 -15.85 23.70
CA GLU A 26 0.45 -15.72 25.16
C GLU A 26 -0.57 -14.65 25.57
N TYR A 27 -0.55 -13.48 24.91
CA TYR A 27 -1.54 -12.44 25.16
C TYR A 27 -2.96 -12.93 24.86
N PHE A 28 -3.20 -13.56 23.71
CA PHE A 28 -4.53 -14.02 23.33
C PHE A 28 -5.04 -15.20 24.18
N GLU A 29 -4.16 -16.01 24.77
CA GLU A 29 -4.53 -17.08 25.71
C GLU A 29 -5.06 -16.53 27.05
N GLN A 30 -4.60 -15.35 27.46
CA GLN A 30 -4.85 -14.80 28.80
C GLN A 30 -5.83 -13.61 28.82
N THR A 31 -6.25 -13.14 27.66
CA THR A 31 -7.03 -11.90 27.51
C THR A 31 -8.51 -12.18 27.23
N ASP A 32 -9.40 -11.36 27.81
CA ASP A 32 -10.83 -11.43 27.52
C ASP A 32 -11.13 -11.27 26.01
N PRO A 33 -12.13 -12.00 25.45
CA PRO A 33 -12.44 -11.95 24.02
C PRO A 33 -12.68 -10.55 23.44
N GLN A 34 -13.26 -9.63 24.22
CA GLN A 34 -13.51 -8.26 23.78
C GLN A 34 -12.19 -7.47 23.63
N ASP A 35 -11.25 -7.63 24.55
CA ASP A 35 -9.92 -7.04 24.48
C ASP A 35 -9.09 -7.64 23.35
N ALA A 36 -9.17 -8.96 23.18
CA ALA A 36 -8.54 -9.68 22.08
C ALA A 36 -9.05 -9.18 20.73
N ALA A 37 -10.34 -8.88 20.60
CA ALA A 37 -10.93 -8.30 19.38
C ALA A 37 -10.26 -6.96 19.00
N TRP A 38 -10.10 -6.05 19.96
CA TRP A 38 -9.42 -4.77 19.74
C TRP A 38 -7.93 -4.97 19.44
N ALA A 39 -7.25 -5.88 20.14
CA ALA A 39 -5.85 -6.16 19.87
C ALA A 39 -5.64 -6.72 18.44
N VAL A 40 -6.48 -7.67 17.99
CA VAL A 40 -6.46 -8.18 16.62
C VAL A 40 -6.69 -7.06 15.61
N TYR A 41 -7.64 -6.16 15.88
CA TYR A 41 -7.91 -4.99 15.04
C TYR A 41 -6.64 -4.15 14.83
N PHE A 42 -5.97 -3.71 15.89
CA PHE A 42 -4.78 -2.86 15.80
C PHE A 42 -3.57 -3.57 15.19
N LEU A 43 -3.29 -4.79 15.63
CA LEU A 43 -2.15 -5.58 15.15
C LEU A 43 -2.28 -5.98 13.68
N SER A 44 -3.53 -6.12 13.19
CA SER A 44 -3.82 -6.39 11.77
C SER A 44 -3.78 -5.14 10.88
N GLY A 45 -3.44 -3.98 11.44
CA GLY A 45 -3.33 -2.72 10.70
C GLY A 45 -4.57 -1.83 10.76
N GLY A 46 -5.57 -2.18 11.56
CA GLY A 46 -6.70 -1.32 11.86
C GLY A 46 -6.24 -0.02 12.52
N ARG A 47 -6.76 1.10 12.02
CA ARG A 47 -6.44 2.45 12.51
C ARG A 47 -7.73 3.25 12.70
N PRO A 48 -8.08 3.64 13.94
CA PRO A 48 -9.09 4.66 14.12
C PRO A 48 -8.64 5.94 13.44
N ARG A 49 -9.61 6.67 12.86
CA ARG A 49 -9.36 8.06 12.51
C ARG A 49 -8.90 8.79 13.77
N GLN A 50 -8.01 9.75 13.60
CA GLN A 50 -7.53 10.61 14.68
C GLN A 50 -8.69 11.02 15.60
N LEU A 51 -8.59 10.61 16.87
CA LEU A 51 -9.62 10.84 17.88
C LEU A 51 -9.47 12.24 18.47
N VAL A 52 -8.22 12.66 18.71
CA VAL A 52 -7.87 13.98 19.22
C VAL A 52 -6.91 14.67 18.24
N PRO A 53 -7.15 15.94 17.85
CA PRO A 53 -6.23 16.70 17.03
C PRO A 53 -4.82 16.78 17.63
N THR A 54 -3.78 16.58 16.82
CA THR A 54 -2.39 16.64 17.28
C THR A 54 -2.03 17.97 17.93
N ARG A 55 -2.61 19.08 17.46
CA ARG A 55 -2.42 20.41 18.05
C ARG A 55 -2.80 20.43 19.54
N VAL A 56 -3.96 19.87 19.89
CA VAL A 56 -4.43 19.81 21.29
C VAL A 56 -3.48 18.96 22.15
N LEU A 57 -3.04 17.81 21.63
CA LEU A 57 -2.08 16.95 22.34
C LEU A 57 -0.75 17.68 22.62
N ARG A 58 -0.23 18.43 21.64
CA ARG A 58 0.99 19.23 21.78
C ARG A 58 0.81 20.35 22.82
N GLU A 59 -0.30 21.09 22.74
CA GLU A 59 -0.63 22.15 23.69
C GLU A 59 -0.74 21.64 25.13
N GLN A 60 -1.39 20.49 25.33
CA GLN A 60 -1.48 19.85 26.64
C GLN A 60 -0.11 19.41 27.16
N ALA A 61 0.73 18.80 26.32
CA ALA A 61 2.08 18.41 26.72
C ALA A 61 2.97 19.60 27.07
N MET A 62 2.90 20.70 26.29
CA MET A 62 3.63 21.93 26.60
C MET A 62 3.14 22.58 27.91
N THR A 63 1.82 22.60 28.12
CA THR A 63 1.22 23.18 29.33
C THR A 63 1.58 22.37 30.58
N LEU A 64 1.34 21.06 30.56
CA LEU A 64 1.60 20.18 31.71
C LEU A 64 3.10 19.98 31.98
N GLY A 65 3.93 19.99 30.93
CA GLY A 65 5.38 19.90 31.03
C GLY A 65 6.07 21.23 31.32
N ASN A 66 5.34 22.36 31.31
CA ASN A 66 5.88 23.72 31.41
C ASN A 66 7.01 23.98 30.38
N LEU A 67 6.76 23.65 29.11
CA LEU A 67 7.75 23.72 28.04
C LEU A 67 7.40 24.82 27.03
N PRO A 68 8.38 25.66 26.61
CA PRO A 68 8.19 26.56 25.48
C PRO A 68 8.13 25.77 24.16
N GLU A 69 7.44 26.31 23.16
CA GLU A 69 7.21 25.66 21.86
C GLU A 69 8.49 25.19 21.17
N TRP A 70 9.54 26.03 21.16
CA TRP A 70 10.81 25.67 20.52
C TRP A 70 11.45 24.41 21.12
N LEU A 71 11.35 24.22 22.45
CA LEU A 71 11.92 23.08 23.14
C LEU A 71 11.10 21.80 22.89
N PHE A 72 9.78 21.95 22.78
CA PHE A 72 8.91 20.85 22.37
C PHE A 72 9.24 20.40 20.95
N GLU A 73 9.39 21.33 20.00
CA GLU A 73 9.73 20.99 18.62
C GLU A 73 11.09 20.32 18.52
N GLU A 74 12.13 20.82 19.21
CA GLU A 74 13.44 20.14 19.26
C GLU A 74 13.35 18.73 19.85
N SER A 75 12.55 18.54 20.91
CA SER A 75 12.31 17.22 21.51
C SER A 75 11.64 16.27 20.52
N TYR A 76 10.59 16.74 19.84
CA TYR A 76 9.89 15.96 18.81
C TYR A 76 10.81 15.61 17.63
N GLN A 77 11.65 16.54 17.17
CA GLN A 77 12.62 16.29 16.08
C GLN A 77 13.75 15.35 16.49
N ALA A 78 14.08 15.27 17.79
CA ALA A 78 15.06 14.32 18.31
C ALA A 78 14.49 12.90 18.40
N VAL A 79 13.23 12.75 18.85
CA VAL A 79 12.57 11.46 19.04
C VAL A 79 11.97 10.92 17.73
N GLY A 80 11.34 11.78 16.92
CA GLY A 80 10.73 11.43 15.63
C GLY A 80 9.45 10.58 15.73
N ASP A 81 8.86 10.47 16.92
CA ASP A 81 7.55 9.88 17.19
C ASP A 81 6.80 10.71 18.23
N LEU A 82 5.59 11.15 17.89
CA LEU A 82 4.82 12.07 18.74
C LEU A 82 4.42 11.40 20.06
N ALA A 83 3.99 10.13 20.02
CA ALA A 83 3.51 9.44 21.21
C ALA A 83 4.64 9.19 22.22
N GLU A 84 5.80 8.77 21.71
CA GLU A 84 7.00 8.63 22.53
C GLU A 84 7.42 9.97 23.12
N THR A 85 7.48 11.03 22.30
CA THR A 85 7.81 12.40 22.76
C THR A 85 6.90 12.82 23.90
N LEU A 86 5.58 12.68 23.75
CA LEU A 86 4.63 13.06 24.80
C LEU A 86 4.80 12.20 26.06
N SER A 87 4.99 10.90 25.93
CA SER A 87 5.19 10.00 27.08
C SER A 87 6.48 10.29 27.87
N LEU A 88 7.46 10.93 27.23
CA LEU A 88 8.72 11.36 27.85
C LEU A 88 8.58 12.73 28.53
N LEU A 89 7.79 13.64 27.96
CA LEU A 89 7.63 15.02 28.43
C LEU A 89 6.52 15.20 29.49
N LEU A 90 5.47 14.37 29.45
CA LEU A 90 4.38 14.42 30.42
C LEU A 90 4.85 13.90 31.79
N PRO A 91 4.23 14.38 32.90
CA PRO A 91 4.53 13.88 34.24
C PRO A 91 4.41 12.36 34.34
N GLN A 92 5.37 11.72 35.02
CA GLN A 92 5.30 10.28 35.27
C GLN A 92 4.20 9.98 36.29
N ALA A 93 3.45 8.91 36.02
CA ALA A 93 2.49 8.31 36.94
C ALA A 93 2.75 6.81 37.07
N GLU A 94 2.34 6.22 38.19
CA GLU A 94 2.25 4.77 38.32
C GLU A 94 0.99 4.26 37.60
N HIS A 95 1.04 3.03 37.08
CA HIS A 95 -0.14 2.41 36.49
C HIS A 95 -1.14 2.09 37.60
N SER A 96 -2.30 2.74 37.60
CA SER A 96 -3.32 2.59 38.66
C SER A 96 -4.66 2.05 38.16
N ASN A 97 -4.81 1.86 36.85
CA ASN A 97 -6.05 1.40 36.22
C ASN A 97 -5.90 -0.01 35.63
N GLU A 98 -6.72 -0.95 36.08
CA GLU A 98 -6.66 -2.34 35.61
C GLU A 98 -7.65 -2.66 34.48
N GLU A 99 -8.36 -1.66 33.94
CA GLU A 99 -9.37 -1.88 32.91
C GLU A 99 -8.74 -2.33 31.58
N GLY A 100 -9.45 -3.22 30.88
CA GLY A 100 -9.06 -3.82 29.62
C GLY A 100 -8.87 -2.83 28.45
N LEU A 101 -8.27 -3.30 27.36
CA LEU A 101 -8.11 -2.51 26.13
C LEU A 101 -9.46 -2.04 25.57
N ALA A 102 -10.48 -2.89 25.61
CA ALA A 102 -11.81 -2.61 25.08
C ALA A 102 -12.50 -1.49 25.84
N VAL A 103 -12.48 -1.53 27.18
CA VAL A 103 -13.05 -0.47 28.04
C VAL A 103 -12.37 0.86 27.73
N TRP A 104 -11.03 0.87 27.66
CA TRP A 104 -10.29 2.06 27.27
C TRP A 104 -10.71 2.58 25.90
N MET A 105 -10.85 1.71 24.90
CA MET A 105 -11.26 2.13 23.57
C MET A 105 -12.69 2.65 23.54
N GLU A 106 -13.64 1.90 24.07
CA GLU A 106 -15.08 2.15 23.90
C GLU A 106 -15.61 3.24 24.83
N GLU A 107 -15.14 3.29 26.07
CA GLU A 107 -15.66 4.20 27.09
C GLU A 107 -14.80 5.44 27.28
N LYS A 108 -13.50 5.38 26.96
CA LYS A 108 -12.57 6.50 27.20
C LYS A 108 -12.11 7.19 25.92
N LEU A 109 -11.55 6.44 24.97
CA LEU A 109 -10.84 7.03 23.83
C LEU A 109 -11.76 7.38 22.65
N LEU A 110 -12.62 6.47 22.20
CA LEU A 110 -13.56 6.74 21.09
C LEU A 110 -14.50 7.91 21.38
N PRO A 111 -15.05 8.09 22.60
CA PRO A 111 -15.91 9.22 22.94
C PRO A 111 -15.23 10.60 22.87
N LEU A 112 -13.90 10.67 22.89
CA LEU A 112 -13.17 11.94 22.72
C LEU A 112 -13.38 12.55 21.33
N ARG A 113 -13.75 11.73 20.35
CA ARG A 113 -13.84 12.17 18.97
C ARG A 113 -14.98 13.17 18.76
N GLY A 114 -14.61 14.38 18.36
CA GLY A 114 -15.56 15.46 18.08
C GLY A 114 -15.90 16.33 19.29
N LEU A 115 -15.32 16.04 20.47
CA LEU A 115 -15.39 16.95 21.61
C LEU A 115 -14.60 18.23 21.34
N PRO A 116 -15.02 19.37 21.94
CA PRO A 116 -14.31 20.63 21.77
C PRO A 116 -12.97 20.62 22.52
N PRO A 117 -11.99 21.46 22.11
CA PRO A 117 -10.64 21.47 22.69
C PRO A 117 -10.61 21.68 24.21
N GLU A 118 -11.52 22.47 24.78
CA GLU A 118 -11.62 22.72 26.21
C GLU A 118 -12.00 21.47 27.01
N GLU A 119 -12.97 20.68 26.54
CA GLU A 119 -13.34 19.40 27.19
C GLU A 119 -12.22 18.36 27.06
N LEU A 120 -11.52 18.36 25.92
CA LEU A 120 -10.37 17.49 25.71
C LEU A 120 -9.23 17.84 26.68
N ALA A 121 -8.98 19.13 26.89
CA ALA A 121 -7.97 19.62 27.84
C ALA A 121 -8.29 19.22 29.30
N GLU A 122 -9.57 19.10 29.66
CA GLU A 122 -9.98 18.64 30.99
C GLU A 122 -9.86 17.12 31.15
N ARG A 123 -10.29 16.34 30.15
CA ARG A 123 -10.37 14.87 30.25
C ARG A 123 -9.03 14.16 30.07
N LEU A 124 -8.17 14.65 29.17
CA LEU A 124 -6.92 13.98 28.82
C LEU A 124 -5.95 13.83 30.01
N PRO A 125 -5.71 14.86 30.85
CA PRO A 125 -4.82 14.73 32.01
C PRO A 125 -5.32 13.67 33.00
N ALA A 126 -6.63 13.58 33.22
CA ALA A 126 -7.23 12.58 34.11
C ALA A 126 -6.97 11.16 33.61
N PHE A 127 -7.06 10.92 32.29
CA PHE A 127 -6.70 9.62 31.71
C PHE A 127 -5.20 9.33 31.77
N TRP A 128 -4.35 10.32 31.45
CA TRP A 128 -2.91 10.13 31.43
C TRP A 128 -2.33 9.85 32.82
N SER A 129 -2.89 10.46 33.87
CA SER A 129 -2.46 10.24 35.25
C SER A 129 -2.68 8.81 35.78
N GLN A 130 -3.43 7.98 35.04
CA GLN A 130 -3.69 6.58 35.40
C GLN A 130 -2.72 5.60 34.74
N LEU A 131 -1.89 6.07 33.81
CA LEU A 131 -1.06 5.25 32.93
C LEU A 131 0.42 5.46 33.23
N ASP A 132 1.15 4.36 33.39
CA ASP A 132 2.60 4.39 33.34
C ASP A 132 3.10 4.83 31.95
N ARG A 133 4.38 5.19 31.84
CA ARG A 133 4.97 5.69 30.60
C ARG A 133 4.72 4.78 29.40
N SER A 134 4.83 3.46 29.56
CA SER A 134 4.66 2.51 28.46
C SER A 134 3.21 2.50 27.96
N SER A 135 2.25 2.47 28.88
CA SER A 135 0.83 2.50 28.55
C SER A 135 0.38 3.85 28.02
N LEU A 136 0.93 4.96 28.52
CA LEU A 136 0.67 6.31 28.03
C LEU A 136 1.11 6.45 26.57
N MET A 137 2.31 5.96 26.24
CA MET A 137 2.80 5.95 24.86
C MET A 137 1.83 5.20 23.94
N VAL A 138 1.40 4.00 24.33
CA VAL A 138 0.45 3.20 23.53
C VAL A 138 -0.90 3.92 23.42
N CYS A 139 -1.44 4.44 24.52
CA CYS A 139 -2.68 5.22 24.54
C CYS A 139 -2.63 6.38 23.54
N ILE A 140 -1.53 7.16 23.51
CA ILE A 140 -1.38 8.26 22.56
C ILE A 140 -1.31 7.75 21.11
N LYS A 141 -0.63 6.62 20.84
CA LYS A 141 -0.62 6.00 19.49
C LYS A 141 -2.02 5.57 19.04
N LEU A 142 -2.87 5.13 19.96
CA LEU A 142 -4.27 4.77 19.69
C LEU A 142 -5.10 6.04 19.39
N ILE A 143 -4.92 7.10 20.17
CA ILE A 143 -5.59 8.40 19.98
C ILE A 143 -5.25 9.03 18.62
N THR A 144 -3.97 9.02 18.24
CA THR A 144 -3.50 9.64 16.99
C THR A 144 -3.80 8.78 15.76
N GLY A 145 -4.12 7.49 15.94
CA GLY A 145 -4.21 6.51 14.86
C GLY A 145 -2.84 6.15 14.25
N SER A 146 -1.73 6.54 14.88
CA SER A 146 -0.36 6.30 14.41
C SER A 146 0.25 5.00 14.96
N PHE A 147 -0.59 4.05 15.38
CA PHE A 147 -0.17 2.75 15.90
C PHE A 147 0.63 1.94 14.87
N ARG A 148 1.87 1.59 15.23
CA ARG A 148 2.80 0.75 14.45
C ARG A 148 3.70 0.00 15.43
N VAL A 149 3.77 -1.33 15.31
CA VAL A 149 4.55 -2.18 16.24
C VAL A 149 5.35 -3.27 15.51
N GLY A 150 5.58 -3.10 14.20
CA GLY A 150 6.35 -4.05 13.39
C GLY A 150 5.75 -5.46 13.33
N VAL A 151 4.42 -5.58 13.49
CA VAL A 151 3.65 -6.80 13.29
C VAL A 151 2.88 -6.70 11.98
N SER A 152 2.93 -7.75 11.18
CA SER A 152 2.15 -7.84 9.94
C SER A 152 0.85 -8.60 10.18
N LYS A 153 -0.18 -8.31 9.37
CA LYS A 153 -1.45 -9.06 9.37
C LYS A 153 -1.22 -10.58 9.27
N LEU A 154 -0.27 -11.00 8.43
CA LEU A 154 0.12 -12.42 8.30
C LEU A 154 0.62 -13.02 9.63
N LEU A 155 1.36 -12.26 10.43
CA LEU A 155 1.85 -12.74 11.71
C LEU A 155 0.73 -12.87 12.74
N VAL A 156 -0.24 -11.95 12.74
CA VAL A 156 -1.47 -12.05 13.54
C VAL A 156 -2.27 -13.27 13.14
N THR A 157 -2.48 -13.47 11.83
CA THR A 157 -3.13 -14.67 11.28
C THR A 157 -2.48 -15.96 11.78
N ARG A 158 -1.14 -16.04 11.73
CA ARG A 158 -0.41 -17.22 12.23
C ARG A 158 -0.54 -17.41 13.73
N ALA A 159 -0.53 -16.34 14.52
CA ALA A 159 -0.71 -16.42 15.97
C ALA A 159 -2.11 -16.95 16.33
N LEU A 160 -3.16 -16.41 15.71
CA LEU A 160 -4.54 -16.87 15.90
C LEU A 160 -4.76 -18.30 15.41
N ALA A 161 -4.18 -18.67 14.27
CA ALA A 161 -4.24 -20.03 13.73
C ALA A 161 -3.56 -21.04 14.67
N SER A 162 -2.39 -20.69 15.20
CA SER A 162 -1.69 -21.52 16.19
C SER A 162 -2.42 -21.59 17.53
N LEU A 163 -3.14 -20.54 17.92
CA LEU A 163 -3.95 -20.53 19.14
C LEU A 163 -5.15 -21.47 19.03
N ALA A 164 -5.81 -21.47 17.87
CA ALA A 164 -7.04 -22.20 17.61
C ALA A 164 -6.84 -23.59 17.00
N ASP A 165 -5.60 -23.96 16.66
CA ASP A 165 -5.23 -25.19 15.94
C ASP A 165 -6.02 -25.38 14.63
N ILE A 166 -6.08 -24.33 13.81
CA ILE A 166 -6.76 -24.34 12.49
C ILE A 166 -5.83 -23.80 11.39
N ASP A 167 -6.15 -24.07 10.12
CA ASP A 167 -5.34 -23.59 8.98
C ASP A 167 -5.27 -22.05 8.97
N SER A 168 -4.05 -21.51 8.89
CA SER A 168 -3.79 -20.09 8.75
C SER A 168 -4.53 -19.41 7.58
N LYS A 169 -4.81 -20.13 6.48
CA LYS A 169 -5.60 -19.61 5.35
C LYS A 169 -7.05 -19.34 5.73
N ARG A 170 -7.61 -20.17 6.62
CA ARG A 170 -8.96 -20.02 7.15
C ARG A 170 -9.05 -18.76 8.00
N VAL A 171 -8.11 -18.58 8.92
CA VAL A 171 -8.01 -17.36 9.73
C VAL A 171 -7.78 -16.14 8.84
N ALA A 172 -6.90 -16.23 7.84
CA ALA A 172 -6.64 -15.13 6.91
C ALA A 172 -7.92 -14.68 6.23
N GLN A 173 -8.74 -15.65 5.80
CA GLN A 173 -10.04 -15.42 5.19
C GLN A 173 -11.02 -14.77 6.17
N ARG A 174 -11.19 -15.30 7.39
CA ARG A 174 -12.09 -14.73 8.41
C ARG A 174 -11.69 -13.32 8.83
N LEU A 175 -10.40 -12.98 8.72
CA LEU A 175 -9.83 -11.68 9.09
C LEU A 175 -10.01 -10.61 7.99
N VAL A 176 -10.50 -10.97 6.80
CA VAL A 176 -10.77 -10.02 5.72
C VAL A 176 -11.90 -9.06 6.14
N GLY A 177 -11.66 -7.75 6.00
CA GLY A 177 -12.62 -6.72 6.43
C GLY A 177 -12.73 -6.56 7.94
N TYR A 178 -11.97 -7.32 8.76
CA TYR A 178 -12.00 -7.21 10.22
C TYR A 178 -11.60 -5.81 10.71
N THR A 179 -10.76 -5.12 9.94
CA THR A 179 -10.25 -3.78 10.24
C THR A 179 -11.18 -2.64 9.80
N ASP A 180 -12.35 -2.93 9.24
CA ASP A 180 -13.37 -1.91 8.95
C ASP A 180 -14.13 -1.52 10.23
N LEU A 181 -13.93 -0.28 10.69
CA LEU A 181 -14.56 0.28 11.88
C LEU A 181 -16.07 0.52 11.75
N SER A 182 -16.64 0.46 10.54
CA SER A 182 -18.10 0.44 10.39
C SER A 182 -18.72 -0.76 11.13
N HIS A 183 -17.94 -1.84 11.26
CA HIS A 183 -18.21 -2.98 12.10
C HIS A 183 -17.22 -2.95 13.27
N ARG A 184 -17.66 -2.52 14.46
CA ARG A 184 -16.77 -2.44 15.61
C ARG A 184 -16.21 -3.83 15.99
N PRO A 185 -14.97 -3.91 16.48
CA PRO A 185 -14.46 -5.14 17.10
C PRO A 185 -15.38 -5.59 18.23
N SER A 186 -15.63 -6.90 18.31
CA SER A 186 -16.43 -7.49 19.38
C SER A 186 -15.94 -8.90 19.71
N ALA A 187 -16.23 -9.33 20.94
CA ALA A 187 -15.97 -10.67 21.42
C ALA A 187 -16.51 -11.74 20.45
N GLU A 188 -17.76 -11.59 20.00
CA GLU A 188 -18.38 -12.50 19.04
C GLU A 188 -17.57 -12.61 17.74
N ARG A 189 -17.13 -11.47 17.18
CA ARG A 189 -16.34 -11.46 15.94
C ARG A 189 -14.96 -12.07 16.13
N TYR A 190 -14.32 -11.81 17.27
CA TYR A 190 -13.04 -12.43 17.61
C TYR A 190 -13.19 -13.95 17.75
N LEU A 191 -14.19 -14.43 18.48
CA LEU A 191 -14.45 -15.86 18.65
C LEU A 191 -14.71 -16.55 17.31
N LYS A 192 -15.40 -15.89 16.37
CA LYS A 192 -15.55 -16.40 14.99
C LYS A 192 -14.22 -16.57 14.26
N LEU A 193 -13.22 -15.72 14.50
CA LEU A 193 -11.89 -15.88 13.88
C LEU A 193 -11.23 -17.20 14.29
N ILE A 194 -11.38 -17.58 15.56
CA ILE A 194 -10.72 -18.75 16.19
C ILE A 194 -11.64 -19.97 16.36
N ALA A 195 -12.88 -19.90 15.86
CA ALA A 195 -13.82 -21.01 15.94
C ALA A 195 -13.30 -22.25 15.20
N ALA A 196 -13.69 -23.44 15.67
CA ALA A 196 -13.43 -24.68 14.95
C ALA A 196 -13.99 -24.62 13.51
N GLU A 197 -13.43 -25.43 12.61
CA GLU A 197 -13.92 -25.51 11.24
C GLU A 197 -15.33 -26.14 11.20
N SER A 198 -16.19 -25.60 10.33
CA SER A 198 -17.53 -26.11 10.06
C SER A 198 -17.72 -26.24 8.55
N GLU A 199 -18.39 -27.30 8.12
CA GLU A 199 -18.68 -27.55 6.70
C GLU A 199 -19.55 -26.45 6.07
N ASP A 200 -20.45 -25.84 6.86
CA ASP A 200 -21.35 -24.77 6.41
C ASP A 200 -20.67 -23.40 6.29
N GLU A 201 -19.43 -23.26 6.76
CA GLU A 201 -18.73 -21.98 6.78
C GLU A 201 -18.49 -21.42 5.38
N HIS A 202 -18.48 -22.26 4.33
CA HIS A 202 -18.42 -21.77 2.95
C HIS A 202 -19.73 -21.09 2.52
N ALA A 203 -20.87 -21.68 2.84
CA ALA A 203 -22.18 -21.17 2.48
C ALA A 203 -22.55 -19.90 3.26
N GLN A 204 -22.05 -19.73 4.49
CA GLN A 204 -22.44 -18.63 5.38
C GLN A 204 -21.61 -17.33 5.19
N ARG A 205 -20.77 -17.22 4.14
CA ARG A 205 -19.80 -16.11 3.99
C ARG A 205 -20.41 -14.79 3.54
N GLY A 206 -21.61 -14.81 2.96
CA GLY A 206 -22.23 -13.64 2.34
C GLY A 206 -21.26 -12.92 1.40
N GLY A 207 -21.16 -11.60 1.49
CA GLY A 207 -20.32 -10.79 0.59
C GLY A 207 -18.82 -10.78 0.86
N GLN A 208 -18.26 -11.58 1.77
CA GLN A 208 -16.83 -11.52 2.11
C GLN A 208 -15.93 -11.98 0.94
N PRO A 209 -14.84 -11.24 0.61
CA PRO A 209 -13.92 -11.64 -0.45
C PRO A 209 -12.86 -12.61 0.09
N TYR A 210 -12.09 -13.21 -0.81
CA TYR A 210 -10.95 -14.04 -0.45
C TYR A 210 -9.70 -13.17 -0.19
N PRO A 211 -8.72 -13.64 0.60
CA PRO A 211 -7.43 -12.97 0.72
C PRO A 211 -6.74 -12.87 -0.65
N PHE A 212 -6.20 -11.70 -0.99
CA PHE A 212 -5.52 -11.48 -2.27
C PHE A 212 -4.17 -12.19 -2.36
N PHE A 213 -3.92 -12.91 -3.47
CA PHE A 213 -2.62 -13.46 -3.80
C PHE A 213 -1.69 -12.42 -4.41
N LEU A 214 -0.44 -12.30 -3.95
CA LEU A 214 0.47 -11.20 -4.28
C LEU A 214 1.71 -11.69 -5.05
N ALA A 215 2.11 -10.90 -6.05
CA ALA A 215 3.30 -11.17 -6.84
C ALA A 215 4.60 -10.66 -6.21
N HIS A 216 5.69 -11.36 -6.54
CA HIS A 216 7.07 -10.97 -6.28
C HIS A 216 7.61 -10.10 -7.42
N SER A 217 8.48 -9.13 -7.11
CA SER A 217 9.18 -8.36 -8.15
C SER A 217 10.21 -9.24 -8.85
N LEU A 218 10.25 -9.23 -10.17
CA LEU A 218 11.31 -9.86 -10.97
C LEU A 218 12.17 -8.76 -11.58
N GLN A 219 13.47 -8.78 -11.29
CA GLN A 219 14.45 -7.73 -11.66
C GLN A 219 15.69 -8.29 -12.37
N HIS A 220 15.59 -9.50 -12.93
CA HIS A 220 16.67 -10.11 -13.69
C HIS A 220 16.56 -9.73 -15.18
N PRO A 221 17.69 -9.72 -15.91
CA PRO A 221 17.70 -9.70 -17.36
C PRO A 221 16.91 -10.87 -17.97
N ALA A 222 16.23 -10.62 -19.09
CA ALA A 222 15.33 -11.60 -19.72
C ALA A 222 16.06 -12.84 -20.26
N ASP A 223 17.33 -12.70 -20.65
CA ASP A 223 18.20 -13.79 -21.11
C ASP A 223 18.51 -14.81 -20.00
N GLN A 224 18.32 -14.45 -18.73
CA GLN A 224 18.47 -15.35 -17.57
C GLN A 224 17.17 -16.05 -17.18
N PHE A 225 16.03 -15.71 -17.79
CA PHE A 225 14.73 -16.21 -17.32
C PHE A 225 14.55 -17.70 -17.57
N GLU A 226 15.12 -18.25 -18.65
CA GLU A 226 15.05 -19.68 -18.93
C GLU A 226 15.66 -20.51 -17.78
N GLU A 227 16.81 -20.09 -17.26
CA GLU A 227 17.48 -20.75 -16.13
C GLU A 227 16.72 -20.53 -14.81
N LEU A 228 16.21 -19.32 -14.58
CA LEU A 228 15.57 -18.94 -13.32
C LEU A 228 14.12 -19.44 -13.18
N LEU A 229 13.38 -19.48 -14.28
CA LEU A 229 11.93 -19.71 -14.32
C LEU A 229 11.53 -20.94 -15.14
N GLY A 230 12.46 -21.53 -15.90
CA GLY A 230 12.15 -22.53 -16.91
C GLY A 230 11.55 -21.92 -18.18
N PRO A 231 11.01 -22.77 -19.08
CA PRO A 231 10.52 -22.33 -20.38
C PRO A 231 9.28 -21.46 -20.27
N ALA A 232 9.21 -20.41 -21.10
CA ALA A 232 8.09 -19.46 -21.14
C ALA A 232 6.71 -20.14 -21.30
N GLY A 233 6.63 -21.28 -21.99
CA GLY A 233 5.40 -22.06 -22.17
C GLY A 233 4.79 -22.63 -20.88
N GLN A 234 5.55 -22.71 -19.78
CA GLN A 234 5.08 -23.10 -18.45
C GLN A 234 4.42 -21.93 -17.67
N TRP A 235 4.35 -20.75 -18.29
CA TRP A 235 3.83 -19.54 -17.68
C TRP A 235 2.65 -18.99 -18.47
N GLN A 236 1.63 -18.54 -17.75
CA GLN A 236 0.59 -17.67 -18.28
C GLN A 236 1.08 -16.23 -18.11
N VAL A 237 1.23 -15.53 -19.22
CA VAL A 237 1.73 -14.15 -19.26
C VAL A 237 0.58 -13.22 -19.60
N GLU A 238 0.43 -12.16 -18.82
CA GLU A 238 -0.62 -11.15 -19.02
C GLU A 238 -0.03 -9.76 -18.86
N TRP A 239 -0.70 -8.74 -19.38
CA TRP A 239 -0.33 -7.37 -19.06
C TRP A 239 -0.52 -7.09 -17.57
N LYS A 240 0.39 -6.30 -17.02
CA LYS A 240 0.25 -5.71 -15.70
C LYS A 240 -0.50 -4.39 -15.82
N TRP A 241 -1.81 -4.45 -15.67
CA TRP A 241 -2.69 -3.28 -15.75
C TRP A 241 -2.37 -2.19 -14.69
N ASP A 242 -2.53 -0.91 -15.06
CA ASP A 242 -2.46 0.26 -14.17
C ASP A 242 -3.89 0.68 -13.74
N GLY A 243 -4.45 -0.05 -12.77
CA GLY A 243 -5.84 0.10 -12.35
C GLY A 243 -6.06 -0.05 -10.85
N ILE A 244 -7.28 -0.45 -10.49
CA ILE A 244 -7.64 -0.83 -9.12
C ILE A 244 -7.94 -2.33 -9.11
N ARG A 245 -7.04 -3.12 -8.53
CA ARG A 245 -7.31 -4.53 -8.24
C ARG A 245 -8.57 -4.70 -7.38
N ALA A 246 -9.49 -5.52 -7.86
CA ALA A 246 -10.74 -5.81 -7.19
C ALA A 246 -11.15 -7.28 -7.31
N GLN A 247 -11.80 -7.78 -6.26
CA GLN A 247 -12.57 -9.02 -6.31
C GLN A 247 -14.05 -8.70 -6.50
N LEU A 248 -14.67 -9.32 -7.50
CA LEU A 248 -16.11 -9.33 -7.70
C LEU A 248 -16.68 -10.56 -7.02
N VAL A 249 -17.55 -10.37 -6.02
CA VAL A 249 -18.19 -11.47 -5.27
C VAL A 249 -19.68 -11.45 -5.61
N LYS A 250 -20.18 -12.49 -6.27
CA LYS A 250 -21.60 -12.67 -6.62
C LYS A 250 -22.17 -13.86 -5.84
N ARG A 251 -23.02 -13.58 -4.86
CA ARG A 251 -23.69 -14.58 -3.99
C ARG A 251 -25.05 -14.05 -3.55
N ASP A 252 -26.00 -14.92 -3.23
CA ASP A 252 -27.33 -14.57 -2.69
C ASP A 252 -28.07 -13.46 -3.49
N GLY A 253 -27.97 -13.48 -4.83
CA GLY A 253 -28.57 -12.47 -5.68
C GLY A 253 -27.89 -11.09 -5.63
N ARG A 254 -26.76 -10.93 -4.93
CA ARG A 254 -26.09 -9.65 -4.69
C ARG A 254 -24.65 -9.66 -5.18
N LEU A 255 -24.16 -8.48 -5.57
CA LEU A 255 -22.78 -8.26 -6.01
C LEU A 255 -22.05 -7.35 -5.01
N TRP A 256 -20.88 -7.79 -4.58
CA TRP A 256 -19.94 -6.98 -3.80
C TRP A 256 -18.64 -6.81 -4.56
N ILE A 257 -18.09 -5.60 -4.54
CA ILE A 257 -16.82 -5.29 -5.18
C ILE A 257 -15.86 -4.86 -4.09
N TRP A 258 -14.82 -5.64 -3.88
CA TRP A 258 -13.82 -5.38 -2.86
C TRP A 258 -12.51 -4.98 -3.49
N SER A 259 -11.99 -3.82 -3.09
CA SER A 259 -10.64 -3.42 -3.48
C SER A 259 -9.60 -4.24 -2.74
N ARG A 260 -8.37 -4.26 -3.25
CA ARG A 260 -7.21 -4.85 -2.57
C ARG A 260 -7.01 -4.36 -1.13
N GLY A 261 -7.41 -3.13 -0.81
CA GLY A 261 -7.34 -2.57 0.54
C GLY A 261 -8.36 -3.15 1.52
N GLU A 262 -9.14 -4.16 1.10
CA GLU A 262 -10.29 -4.71 1.84
C GLU A 262 -11.37 -3.65 2.09
N GLU A 263 -11.47 -2.65 1.21
CA GLU A 263 -12.59 -1.71 1.19
C GLU A 263 -13.68 -2.19 0.25
N LEU A 264 -14.93 -2.19 0.72
CA LEU A 264 -16.11 -2.36 -0.12
C LEU A 264 -16.30 -1.09 -0.98
N VAL A 265 -16.20 -1.26 -2.31
CA VAL A 265 -16.24 -0.19 -3.29
C VAL A 265 -17.38 -0.33 -4.30
N THR A 266 -18.35 -1.23 -4.05
CA THR A 266 -19.52 -1.47 -4.91
C THR A 266 -20.17 -0.17 -5.38
N ASP A 267 -20.52 0.73 -4.45
CA ASP A 267 -21.20 1.98 -4.75
C ASP A 267 -20.34 2.99 -5.55
N ARG A 268 -19.01 2.80 -5.58
CA ARG A 268 -18.08 3.63 -6.37
C ARG A 268 -18.02 3.20 -7.84
N PHE A 269 -18.66 2.09 -8.22
CA PHE A 269 -18.69 1.56 -9.58
C PHE A 269 -20.11 1.13 -9.99
N PRO A 270 -21.07 2.08 -10.08
CA PRO A 270 -22.47 1.79 -10.40
C PRO A 270 -22.65 1.03 -11.73
N GLU A 271 -21.82 1.30 -12.73
CA GLU A 271 -21.87 0.60 -14.03
C GLU A 271 -21.62 -0.91 -13.94
N LEU A 272 -20.86 -1.36 -12.94
CA LEU A 272 -20.56 -2.77 -12.71
C LEU A 272 -21.73 -3.53 -12.08
N HIS A 273 -22.79 -2.84 -11.62
CA HIS A 273 -23.98 -3.50 -11.06
C HIS A 273 -24.75 -4.30 -12.11
N SER A 274 -24.56 -4.00 -13.40
CA SER A 274 -25.10 -4.81 -14.50
C SER A 274 -24.69 -6.29 -14.38
N LEU A 275 -23.52 -6.57 -13.79
CA LEU A 275 -23.03 -7.93 -13.56
C LEU A 275 -23.88 -8.75 -12.59
N VAL A 276 -24.73 -8.11 -11.78
CA VAL A 276 -25.69 -8.82 -10.91
C VAL A 276 -26.61 -9.74 -11.72
N GLN A 277 -26.97 -9.34 -12.95
CA GLN A 277 -27.87 -10.11 -13.81
C GLN A 277 -27.12 -11.09 -14.72
N CYS A 278 -25.83 -10.85 -14.97
CA CYS A 278 -25.02 -11.62 -15.92
C CYS A 278 -24.22 -12.74 -15.26
N LEU A 279 -23.82 -12.59 -14.00
CA LEU A 279 -23.03 -13.58 -13.28
C LEU A 279 -23.93 -14.48 -12.42
N PRO A 280 -23.73 -15.82 -12.45
CA PRO A 280 -24.44 -16.72 -11.56
C PRO A 280 -23.97 -16.57 -10.10
N ASP A 281 -24.83 -16.92 -9.16
CA ASP A 281 -24.46 -16.98 -7.74
C ASP A 281 -23.38 -18.02 -7.48
N GLY A 282 -22.55 -17.75 -6.47
CA GLY A 282 -21.40 -18.57 -6.15
C GLY A 282 -20.22 -18.32 -7.10
N THR A 283 -20.04 -17.07 -7.53
CA THR A 283 -18.96 -16.65 -8.42
C THR A 283 -18.07 -15.63 -7.72
N VAL A 284 -16.76 -15.88 -7.71
CA VAL A 284 -15.77 -14.87 -7.28
C VAL A 284 -14.67 -14.72 -8.31
N ILE A 285 -14.51 -13.51 -8.84
CA ILE A 285 -13.51 -13.16 -9.88
C ILE A 285 -12.48 -12.20 -9.29
N ASP A 286 -11.20 -12.41 -9.59
CA ASP A 286 -10.11 -11.46 -9.31
C ASP A 286 -9.71 -10.77 -10.63
N GLY A 287 -9.62 -9.44 -10.60
CA GLY A 287 -9.40 -8.64 -11.79
C GLY A 287 -8.89 -7.23 -11.49
N GLU A 288 -8.67 -6.46 -12.54
CA GLU A 288 -8.32 -5.05 -12.46
C GLU A 288 -9.45 -4.17 -13.01
N ILE A 289 -9.93 -3.22 -12.22
CA ILE A 289 -10.82 -2.16 -12.71
C ILE A 289 -9.94 -1.12 -13.41
N VAL A 290 -10.19 -0.88 -14.69
CA VAL A 290 -9.44 0.09 -15.50
C VAL A 290 -10.38 1.07 -16.19
N VAL A 291 -9.89 2.28 -16.50
CA VAL A 291 -10.61 3.17 -17.42
C VAL A 291 -10.48 2.61 -18.82
N TRP A 292 -11.58 2.53 -19.55
CA TRP A 292 -11.62 1.92 -20.87
C TRP A 292 -12.34 2.83 -21.85
N LYS A 293 -11.58 3.50 -22.71
CA LYS A 293 -12.10 4.54 -23.60
C LYS A 293 -11.42 4.47 -24.95
N ALA A 294 -12.14 4.79 -26.02
CA ALA A 294 -11.54 5.01 -27.34
C ALA A 294 -10.54 6.18 -27.25
N THR A 295 -9.28 5.90 -27.54
CA THR A 295 -8.28 6.94 -27.77
C THR A 295 -8.50 7.54 -29.15
N GLU A 296 -8.65 8.87 -29.24
CA GLU A 296 -8.49 9.57 -30.51
C GLU A 296 -7.07 9.32 -31.01
N ALA A 297 -6.93 8.77 -32.21
CA ALA A 297 -5.63 8.41 -32.77
C ALA A 297 -4.73 9.65 -32.83
N THR A 298 -3.64 9.65 -32.06
CA THR A 298 -2.54 10.61 -32.23
C THR A 298 -1.72 10.18 -33.44
N PRO A 299 -1.24 11.10 -34.30
CA PRO A 299 -0.52 10.76 -35.54
C PRO A 299 0.73 9.89 -35.37
N ASP A 300 1.31 9.83 -34.16
CA ASP A 300 2.59 9.15 -33.86
C ASP A 300 2.45 7.78 -33.16
N SER A 301 1.25 7.22 -32.98
CA SER A 301 1.13 5.89 -32.39
C SER A 301 1.40 4.80 -33.42
N ASP A 302 2.54 4.11 -33.30
CA ASP A 302 2.85 2.91 -34.08
C ASP A 302 1.71 1.88 -34.01
N ALA A 303 0.94 1.79 -35.10
CA ALA A 303 -0.26 0.97 -35.22
C ALA A 303 -0.02 -0.56 -35.16
N LYS A 304 1.20 -1.02 -34.85
CA LYS A 304 1.57 -2.45 -34.87
C LYS A 304 1.13 -3.25 -33.65
N PHE A 305 0.73 -2.60 -32.56
CA PHE A 305 0.42 -3.28 -31.28
C PHE A 305 -0.94 -2.90 -30.69
N ALA A 306 -1.85 -2.33 -31.48
CA ALA A 306 -3.21 -2.06 -31.02
C ALA A 306 -3.86 -3.37 -30.53
N LEU A 307 -4.40 -3.34 -29.30
CA LEU A 307 -4.93 -4.51 -28.59
C LEU A 307 -6.12 -5.20 -29.28
N ASN A 308 -6.60 -4.72 -30.44
CA ASN A 308 -7.48 -5.44 -31.38
C ASN A 308 -7.54 -4.76 -32.78
N SER A 309 -7.25 -5.55 -33.82
CA SER A 309 -7.69 -5.48 -35.23
C SER A 309 -6.94 -4.64 -36.29
N ASP A 310 -6.81 -5.28 -37.46
CA ASP A 310 -6.50 -4.79 -38.81
C ASP A 310 -7.54 -3.80 -39.38
N THR A 311 -8.08 -2.90 -38.56
CA THR A 311 -9.03 -1.87 -39.02
C THR A 311 -8.79 -0.52 -38.35
N PRO A 312 -8.76 0.60 -39.09
CA PRO A 312 -8.59 1.94 -38.55
C PRO A 312 -9.91 2.46 -37.94
N GLN A 313 -10.43 1.77 -36.93
CA GLN A 313 -11.47 2.26 -36.04
C GLN A 313 -10.87 2.48 -34.65
N ALA A 314 -11.30 3.53 -33.96
CA ALA A 314 -10.81 3.86 -32.62
C ALA A 314 -11.24 2.77 -31.63
N THR A 315 -10.40 1.75 -31.45
CA THR A 315 -10.61 0.68 -30.49
C THR A 315 -10.45 1.24 -29.08
N PRO A 316 -11.42 1.02 -28.16
CA PRO A 316 -11.24 1.33 -26.75
C PRO A 316 -9.97 0.69 -26.18
N SER A 317 -9.21 1.49 -25.44
CA SER A 317 -7.95 1.10 -24.82
C SER A 317 -7.92 1.55 -23.36
N VAL A 318 -7.03 0.93 -22.58
CA VAL A 318 -6.81 1.32 -21.18
C VAL A 318 -6.29 2.76 -21.12
N GLN A 319 -6.82 3.55 -20.19
CA GLN A 319 -6.35 4.91 -19.96
C GLN A 319 -5.54 4.99 -18.65
N PRO A 320 -4.68 6.01 -18.48
CA PRO A 320 -3.84 6.14 -17.28
C PRO A 320 -4.63 6.16 -15.96
N PHE A 321 -4.07 5.53 -14.93
CA PHE A 321 -4.68 5.43 -13.59
C PHE A 321 -5.08 6.79 -12.98
N ALA A 322 -4.40 7.87 -13.35
CA ALA A 322 -4.73 9.23 -12.89
C ALA A 322 -6.19 9.62 -13.16
N LEU A 323 -6.81 9.08 -14.22
CA LEU A 323 -8.24 9.29 -14.49
C LEU A 323 -9.14 8.57 -13.48
N LEU A 324 -8.78 7.35 -13.03
CA LEU A 324 -9.52 6.65 -11.97
C LEU A 324 -9.51 7.43 -10.65
N GLN A 325 -8.43 8.14 -10.34
CA GLN A 325 -8.33 8.92 -9.10
C GLN A 325 -9.43 9.98 -8.99
N GLN A 326 -9.97 10.47 -10.11
CA GLN A 326 -11.10 11.41 -10.13
C GLN A 326 -12.39 10.81 -9.53
N ARG A 327 -12.50 9.48 -9.51
CA ARG A 327 -13.66 8.72 -9.01
C ARG A 327 -13.52 8.33 -7.55
N ILE A 328 -12.35 7.79 -7.15
CA ILE A 328 -12.13 7.10 -5.86
C ILE A 328 -12.51 7.95 -4.64
N GLY A 329 -12.30 9.27 -4.70
CA GLY A 329 -12.58 10.18 -3.59
C GLY A 329 -14.03 10.67 -3.47
N ARG A 330 -14.91 10.32 -4.41
CA ARG A 330 -16.29 10.85 -4.47
C ARG A 330 -17.27 9.86 -3.84
N LYS A 331 -18.15 10.37 -2.97
CA LYS A 331 -19.24 9.57 -2.37
C LYS A 331 -20.40 9.31 -3.34
N THR A 332 -20.64 10.23 -4.26
CA THR A 332 -21.71 10.16 -5.27
C THR A 332 -21.14 10.50 -6.64
N LEU A 333 -21.32 9.61 -7.61
CA LEU A 333 -20.85 9.80 -8.98
C LEU A 333 -22.01 10.29 -9.86
N GLY A 334 -21.87 11.48 -10.45
CA GLY A 334 -22.85 12.02 -11.40
C GLY A 334 -22.68 11.42 -12.80
N LYS A 335 -23.71 11.49 -13.65
CA LYS A 335 -23.68 10.93 -15.01
C LYS A 335 -22.45 11.33 -15.82
N LYS A 336 -22.05 12.60 -15.73
CA LYS A 336 -20.88 13.13 -16.45
C LYS A 336 -19.59 12.36 -16.14
N ILE A 337 -19.27 12.07 -14.87
CA ILE A 337 -18.02 11.37 -14.55
C ILE A 337 -18.04 9.90 -15.00
N LEU A 338 -19.22 9.26 -15.02
CA LEU A 338 -19.37 7.90 -15.54
C LEU A 338 -19.12 7.86 -17.05
N THR A 339 -19.56 8.87 -17.78
CA THR A 339 -19.33 9.01 -19.23
C THR A 339 -17.89 9.44 -19.56
N ASP A 340 -17.31 10.35 -18.77
CA ASP A 340 -15.96 10.87 -19.02
C ASP A 340 -14.87 9.84 -18.64
N VAL A 341 -15.14 9.01 -17.63
CA VAL A 341 -14.22 7.99 -17.09
C VAL A 341 -14.93 6.61 -16.99
N PRO A 342 -15.32 6.02 -18.14
CA PRO A 342 -15.94 4.71 -18.18
C PRO A 342 -14.96 3.63 -17.73
N VAL A 343 -15.43 2.60 -17.03
CA VAL A 343 -14.57 1.50 -16.56
C VAL A 343 -15.08 0.13 -16.98
N VAL A 344 -14.14 -0.79 -17.06
CA VAL A 344 -14.36 -2.23 -17.23
C VAL A 344 -13.52 -2.99 -16.21
N VAL A 345 -13.86 -4.26 -16.00
CA VAL A 345 -13.05 -5.21 -15.25
C VAL A 345 -12.30 -6.09 -16.23
N LEU A 346 -10.97 -6.03 -16.17
CA LEU A 346 -10.07 -6.98 -16.83
C LEU A 346 -9.81 -8.14 -15.87
N ALA A 347 -10.61 -9.20 -16.02
CA ALA A 347 -10.59 -10.36 -15.14
C ALA A 347 -9.45 -11.31 -15.50
N TYR A 348 -8.74 -11.80 -14.48
CA TYR A 348 -7.55 -12.62 -14.67
C TYR A 348 -7.45 -13.85 -13.78
N ASP A 349 -8.40 -14.05 -12.86
CA ASP A 349 -8.54 -15.28 -12.09
C ASP A 349 -9.97 -15.55 -11.64
N LEU A 350 -10.28 -16.83 -11.38
CA LEU A 350 -11.55 -17.32 -10.85
C LEU A 350 -11.30 -18.04 -9.53
N LEU A 351 -11.86 -17.52 -8.45
CA LEU A 351 -11.62 -17.99 -7.08
C LEU A 351 -12.76 -18.87 -6.57
N GLU A 352 -13.96 -18.69 -7.10
CA GLU A 352 -15.14 -19.48 -6.74
C GLU A 352 -16.05 -19.62 -7.95
N TRP A 353 -16.61 -20.81 -8.11
CA TRP A 353 -17.54 -21.14 -9.19
C TRP A 353 -18.60 -22.13 -8.68
N GLU A 354 -19.87 -21.84 -8.97
CA GLU A 354 -21.03 -22.60 -8.51
C GLU A 354 -21.00 -22.86 -6.99
N GLY A 355 -20.51 -21.88 -6.22
CA GLY A 355 -20.43 -21.96 -4.76
C GLY A 355 -19.34 -22.89 -4.23
N HIS A 356 -18.39 -23.30 -5.07
CA HIS A 356 -17.23 -24.10 -4.68
C HIS A 356 -15.96 -23.25 -4.69
N ASP A 357 -15.07 -23.43 -3.71
CA ASP A 357 -13.75 -22.77 -3.69
C ASP A 357 -12.84 -23.38 -4.77
N TRP A 358 -12.42 -22.56 -5.74
CA TRP A 358 -11.58 -22.99 -6.87
C TRP A 358 -10.10 -22.70 -6.67
N ARG A 359 -9.71 -22.06 -5.56
CA ARG A 359 -8.32 -21.61 -5.32
C ARG A 359 -7.30 -22.74 -5.26
N SER A 360 -7.73 -23.97 -4.94
CA SER A 360 -6.88 -25.16 -4.90
C SER A 360 -6.68 -25.83 -6.25
N ARG A 361 -7.29 -25.31 -7.34
CA ARG A 361 -7.06 -25.80 -8.71
C ARG A 361 -5.89 -25.08 -9.38
N PRO A 362 -5.20 -25.69 -10.35
CA PRO A 362 -4.16 -25.04 -11.15
C PRO A 362 -4.61 -23.77 -11.88
N GLN A 363 -3.69 -22.80 -12.08
CA GLN A 363 -3.96 -21.51 -12.73
C GLN A 363 -4.61 -21.66 -14.09
N HIS A 364 -4.15 -22.61 -14.90
CA HIS A 364 -4.68 -22.83 -16.24
C HIS A 364 -6.13 -23.33 -16.22
N GLU A 365 -6.51 -24.21 -15.28
CA GLU A 365 -7.90 -24.65 -15.11
C GLU A 365 -8.81 -23.48 -14.70
N ARG A 366 -8.38 -22.69 -13.71
CA ARG A 366 -9.13 -21.50 -13.26
C ARG A 366 -9.29 -20.49 -14.40
N ARG A 367 -8.26 -20.32 -15.22
CA ARG A 367 -8.29 -19.43 -16.38
C ARG A 367 -9.26 -19.91 -17.46
N THR A 368 -9.24 -21.17 -17.83
CA THR A 368 -10.16 -21.71 -18.83
C THR A 368 -11.61 -21.54 -18.38
N GLN A 369 -11.92 -21.88 -17.12
CA GLN A 369 -13.27 -21.69 -16.60
C GLN A 369 -13.69 -20.21 -16.54
N LEU A 370 -12.75 -19.30 -16.20
CA LEU A 370 -13.00 -17.85 -16.22
C LEU A 370 -13.42 -17.38 -17.62
N GLU A 371 -12.71 -17.83 -18.66
CA GLU A 371 -13.01 -17.45 -20.04
C GLU A 371 -14.39 -17.97 -20.50
N THR A 372 -14.74 -19.20 -20.15
CA THR A 372 -16.08 -19.76 -20.38
C THR A 372 -17.15 -18.90 -19.71
N LEU A 373 -16.99 -18.63 -18.41
CA LEU A 373 -17.92 -17.80 -17.64
C LEU A 373 -18.12 -16.41 -18.26
N ILE A 374 -17.03 -15.73 -18.63
CA ILE A 374 -17.13 -14.38 -19.22
C ILE A 374 -17.81 -14.44 -20.59
N GLY A 375 -17.52 -15.47 -21.40
CA GLY A 375 -18.15 -15.68 -22.70
C GLY A 375 -19.66 -15.94 -22.61
N GLU A 376 -20.12 -16.59 -21.55
CA GLU A 376 -21.54 -16.83 -21.26
C GLU A 376 -22.24 -15.58 -20.69
N ALA A 377 -21.55 -14.84 -19.80
CA ALA A 377 -22.08 -13.63 -19.18
C ALA A 377 -22.34 -12.49 -20.19
N ARG A 378 -21.57 -12.43 -21.28
CA ARG A 378 -21.70 -11.46 -22.40
C ARG A 378 -21.85 -10.00 -21.94
N SER A 379 -21.10 -9.62 -20.91
CA SER A 379 -21.15 -8.27 -20.35
C SER A 379 -20.16 -7.35 -21.05
N GLU A 380 -20.56 -6.10 -21.30
CA GLU A 380 -19.67 -5.06 -21.85
C GLU A 380 -18.66 -4.53 -20.82
N VAL A 381 -18.91 -4.76 -19.52
CA VAL A 381 -18.08 -4.22 -18.43
C VAL A 381 -17.17 -5.27 -17.78
N LEU A 382 -17.17 -6.51 -18.29
CA LEU A 382 -16.33 -7.61 -17.81
C LEU A 382 -15.69 -8.30 -19.01
N MET A 383 -14.36 -8.28 -19.06
CA MET A 383 -13.59 -8.87 -20.16
C MET A 383 -12.46 -9.74 -19.58
N PRO A 384 -12.05 -10.82 -20.28
CA PRO A 384 -10.86 -11.55 -19.88
C PRO A 384 -9.63 -10.69 -20.16
N SER A 385 -8.73 -10.58 -19.19
CA SER A 385 -7.38 -10.02 -19.38
C SER A 385 -6.65 -10.81 -20.48
N PRO A 386 -6.18 -10.18 -21.57
CA PRO A 386 -5.44 -10.86 -22.64
C PRO A 386 -4.24 -11.68 -22.14
N VAL A 387 -4.15 -12.93 -22.60
CA VAL A 387 -2.97 -13.76 -22.41
C VAL A 387 -2.00 -13.50 -23.57
N LEU A 388 -0.77 -13.16 -23.23
CA LEU A 388 0.29 -12.86 -24.18
C LEU A 388 1.00 -14.15 -24.58
N THR A 389 1.32 -14.25 -25.86
CA THR A 389 2.04 -15.37 -26.44
C THR A 389 3.35 -14.88 -27.03
N GLY A 390 4.45 -15.56 -26.72
CA GLY A 390 5.75 -15.34 -27.33
C GLY A 390 6.48 -16.68 -27.48
N LYS A 391 7.43 -16.75 -28.41
CA LYS A 391 8.21 -17.98 -28.66
C LYS A 391 9.09 -18.35 -27.45
N ASP A 392 9.63 -17.34 -26.79
CA ASP A 392 10.52 -17.44 -25.64
C ASP A 392 10.44 -16.16 -24.78
N TRP A 393 11.29 -16.06 -23.77
CA TRP A 393 11.38 -14.91 -22.89
C TRP A 393 11.85 -13.62 -23.59
N LEU A 394 12.66 -13.72 -24.67
CA LEU A 394 13.17 -12.56 -25.39
C LEU A 394 12.11 -11.93 -26.30
N ASP A 395 11.26 -12.75 -26.89
CA ASP A 395 10.06 -12.30 -27.62
C ASP A 395 9.11 -11.56 -26.67
N LEU A 396 8.82 -12.14 -25.50
CA LEU A 396 8.02 -11.47 -24.46
C LEU A 396 8.68 -10.19 -23.94
N ALA A 397 10.02 -10.15 -23.83
CA ALA A 397 10.75 -8.93 -23.46
C ALA A 397 10.55 -7.83 -24.49
N SER A 398 10.60 -8.19 -25.78
CA SER A 398 10.38 -7.25 -26.89
C SER A 398 8.95 -6.70 -26.87
N GLN A 399 7.95 -7.55 -26.62
CA GLN A 399 6.56 -7.11 -26.43
C GLN A 399 6.42 -6.19 -25.21
N ARG A 400 7.12 -6.48 -24.10
CA ARG A 400 7.07 -5.70 -22.86
C ARG A 400 7.46 -4.24 -23.08
N GLU A 401 8.33 -3.93 -24.05
CA GLU A 401 8.71 -2.54 -24.35
C GLU A 401 7.53 -1.68 -24.84
N ALA A 402 6.48 -2.30 -25.42
CA ALA A 402 5.25 -1.61 -25.77
C ALA A 402 4.37 -1.23 -24.56
N SER A 403 4.74 -1.62 -23.34
CA SER A 403 3.88 -1.37 -22.15
C SER A 403 3.54 0.11 -21.97
N ARG A 404 4.49 1.02 -22.25
CA ARG A 404 4.32 2.46 -22.07
C ARG A 404 3.28 3.02 -23.05
N SER A 405 3.38 2.67 -24.34
CA SER A 405 2.42 3.10 -25.36
C SER A 405 1.03 2.48 -25.15
N LEU A 406 0.98 1.28 -24.57
CA LEU A 406 -0.27 0.60 -24.20
C LEU A 406 -0.85 1.08 -22.87
N GLY A 407 -0.19 1.94 -22.11
CA GLY A 407 -0.67 2.42 -20.80
C GLY A 407 -0.70 1.34 -19.70
N VAL A 408 0.16 0.31 -19.82
CA VAL A 408 0.30 -0.77 -18.82
C VAL A 408 1.67 -0.71 -18.13
N GLU A 409 1.83 -1.36 -16.98
CA GLU A 409 3.03 -1.26 -16.14
C GLU A 409 4.13 -2.31 -16.44
N GLY A 410 3.93 -3.18 -17.43
CA GLY A 410 4.76 -4.35 -17.72
C GLY A 410 3.92 -5.62 -17.83
N MET A 411 4.47 -6.76 -17.40
CA MET A 411 3.79 -8.06 -17.45
C MET A 411 3.64 -8.71 -16.07
N MET A 412 2.62 -9.56 -15.95
CA MET A 412 2.42 -10.51 -14.86
C MET A 412 2.75 -11.91 -15.38
N LEU A 413 3.63 -12.63 -14.69
CA LEU A 413 3.98 -14.02 -15.01
C LEU A 413 3.37 -14.93 -13.94
N LYS A 414 2.50 -15.85 -14.34
CA LYS A 414 1.83 -16.79 -13.44
C LYS A 414 2.21 -18.21 -13.83
N ALA A 415 2.78 -18.99 -12.92
CA ALA A 415 3.08 -20.39 -13.23
C ALA A 415 1.78 -21.14 -13.53
N ARG A 416 1.72 -21.91 -14.62
CA ARG A 416 0.48 -22.56 -15.10
C ARG A 416 -0.12 -23.54 -14.11
N ASP A 417 0.72 -24.17 -13.30
CA ASP A 417 0.30 -25.13 -12.27
C ASP A 417 0.16 -24.52 -10.88
N SER A 418 0.28 -23.18 -10.78
CA SER A 418 0.13 -22.49 -9.49
C SER A 418 -1.31 -22.55 -8.97
N LEU A 419 -1.44 -22.83 -7.68
CA LEU A 419 -2.68 -22.61 -6.94
C LEU A 419 -2.79 -21.13 -6.55
N TYR A 420 -3.96 -20.71 -6.09
CA TYR A 420 -4.16 -19.35 -5.61
C TYR A 420 -3.76 -19.23 -4.13
N GLY A 421 -2.60 -18.64 -3.87
CA GLY A 421 -2.04 -18.47 -2.52
C GLY A 421 -2.62 -17.33 -1.70
N VAL A 422 -2.04 -17.06 -0.52
CA VAL A 422 -2.42 -15.94 0.35
C VAL A 422 -1.21 -15.05 0.59
N GLY A 423 -1.30 -13.77 0.25
CA GLY A 423 -0.15 -12.87 0.37
C GLY A 423 0.96 -13.26 -0.62
N ARG A 424 2.23 -13.16 -0.21
CA ARG A 424 3.40 -13.51 -1.05
C ARG A 424 3.95 -14.89 -0.67
N THR A 425 3.19 -15.93 -0.98
CA THR A 425 3.57 -17.33 -0.78
C THR A 425 4.21 -17.90 -2.04
N LYS A 426 5.22 -18.77 -1.88
CA LYS A 426 5.88 -19.48 -2.99
C LYS A 426 5.56 -20.97 -3.04
N ASP A 427 5.16 -21.53 -1.90
CA ASP A 427 4.89 -22.94 -1.63
C ASP A 427 3.71 -23.50 -2.44
N MET A 428 2.78 -22.64 -2.86
CA MET A 428 1.59 -23.05 -3.63
C MET A 428 1.62 -22.52 -5.06
N GLY A 429 2.79 -22.07 -5.52
CA GLY A 429 2.98 -21.41 -6.81
C GLY A 429 3.42 -19.95 -6.66
N VAL A 430 3.82 -19.34 -7.78
CA VAL A 430 4.47 -18.04 -7.79
C VAL A 430 3.88 -17.15 -8.87
N TRP A 431 3.55 -15.92 -8.49
CA TRP A 431 3.31 -14.82 -9.43
C TRP A 431 4.48 -13.86 -9.41
N TRP A 432 4.95 -13.47 -10.59
CA TRP A 432 5.95 -12.43 -10.77
C TRP A 432 5.32 -11.20 -11.42
N LYS A 433 5.78 -10.02 -11.00
CA LYS A 433 5.58 -8.78 -11.76
C LYS A 433 6.90 -8.42 -12.43
N TRP A 434 6.89 -8.43 -13.75
CA TRP A 434 8.00 -8.05 -14.60
C TRP A 434 7.68 -6.68 -15.20
N LYS A 435 8.00 -5.64 -14.41
CA LYS A 435 7.73 -4.25 -14.80
C LYS A 435 8.69 -3.79 -15.90
N VAL A 436 8.29 -2.81 -16.69
CA VAL A 436 9.24 -2.05 -17.52
C VAL A 436 10.28 -1.34 -16.65
N ASP A 437 11.44 -1.12 -17.23
CA ASP A 437 12.51 -0.40 -16.54
C ASP A 437 12.07 1.05 -16.27
N PRO A 438 12.32 1.58 -15.07
CA PRO A 438 11.94 2.94 -14.73
C PRO A 438 12.66 3.92 -15.66
N PHE A 439 12.07 5.11 -15.86
CA PHE A 439 12.88 6.22 -16.34
C PHE A 439 13.95 6.55 -15.31
N SER A 440 15.12 6.96 -15.75
CA SER A 440 16.21 7.32 -14.84
C SER A 440 16.88 8.62 -15.25
N VAL A 441 17.27 9.43 -14.26
CA VAL A 441 18.17 10.57 -14.44
C VAL A 441 19.18 10.64 -13.30
N ASP A 442 20.36 11.18 -13.59
CA ASP A 442 21.37 11.50 -12.58
C ASP A 442 21.06 12.87 -11.96
N ALA A 443 20.71 12.88 -10.68
CA ALA A 443 20.24 14.06 -9.97
C ALA A 443 21.07 14.35 -8.72
N VAL A 444 21.12 15.64 -8.37
CA VAL A 444 21.92 16.16 -7.26
C VAL A 444 21.06 16.31 -6.01
N LEU A 445 21.55 15.80 -4.87
CA LEU A 445 20.91 15.99 -3.58
C LEU A 445 21.16 17.42 -3.08
N ILE A 446 20.10 18.18 -2.84
CA ILE A 446 20.18 19.60 -2.44
C ILE A 446 19.50 19.91 -1.09
N TYR A 447 18.56 19.07 -0.65
CA TYR A 447 17.97 19.17 0.69
C TYR A 447 17.82 17.80 1.32
N ALA A 448 17.88 17.77 2.65
CA ALA A 448 17.67 16.57 3.44
C ALA A 448 16.79 16.89 4.66
N GLN A 449 15.91 15.95 5.02
CA GLN A 449 15.06 16.02 6.20
C GLN A 449 15.21 14.74 7.02
N ARG A 450 15.08 14.86 8.36
CA ARG A 450 15.08 13.71 9.26
C ARG A 450 13.91 12.78 8.99
N GLY A 451 14.17 11.48 9.08
CA GLY A 451 13.15 10.46 9.00
C GLY A 451 12.22 10.45 10.21
N HIS A 452 11.30 9.50 10.22
CA HIS A 452 10.37 9.28 11.33
C HIS A 452 10.44 7.82 11.80
N GLY A 453 10.04 7.55 13.05
CA GLY A 453 10.07 6.21 13.64
C GLY A 453 11.47 5.59 13.62
N ARG A 454 11.64 4.40 13.01
CA ARG A 454 12.94 3.69 12.94
C ARG A 454 14.09 4.49 12.33
N ARG A 455 13.81 5.56 11.59
CA ARG A 455 14.81 6.43 10.95
C ARG A 455 14.86 7.84 11.55
N ALA A 456 14.24 8.07 12.71
CA ALA A 456 14.16 9.40 13.35
C ALA A 456 15.53 10.09 13.53
N SER A 457 16.57 9.30 13.83
CA SER A 457 17.92 9.80 14.04
C SER A 457 18.71 10.08 12.76
N LEU A 458 18.19 9.69 11.59
CA LEU A 458 18.87 9.80 10.29
C LEU A 458 18.18 10.82 9.39
N TYR A 459 18.94 11.52 8.56
CA TYR A 459 18.39 12.11 7.35
C TYR A 459 18.02 10.99 6.38
N SER A 460 16.74 10.89 6.00
CA SER A 460 16.25 9.82 5.10
C SER A 460 15.34 10.32 3.99
N ASP A 461 15.02 11.61 4.02
CA ASP A 461 14.05 12.25 3.15
C ASP A 461 14.79 13.29 2.32
N TYR A 462 15.08 12.98 1.05
CA TYR A 462 16.01 13.77 0.24
C TYR A 462 15.29 14.45 -0.92
N THR A 463 15.60 15.72 -1.14
CA THR A 463 15.13 16.47 -2.32
C THR A 463 16.26 16.57 -3.33
N PHE A 464 15.92 16.27 -4.58
CA PHE A 464 16.83 16.19 -5.70
C PHE A 464 16.55 17.24 -6.76
N ALA A 465 17.62 17.69 -7.41
CA ALA A 465 17.61 18.68 -8.46
C ALA A 465 18.40 18.24 -9.70
N VAL A 466 18.04 18.83 -10.82
CA VAL A 466 18.79 18.78 -12.09
C VAL A 466 19.25 20.20 -12.44
N TRP A 467 20.16 20.34 -13.40
CA TRP A 467 20.55 21.65 -13.91
C TRP A 467 19.46 22.26 -14.79
N ASP A 468 19.17 23.55 -14.65
CA ASP A 468 18.18 24.27 -15.47
C ASP A 468 18.68 24.63 -16.89
N GLY A 469 19.99 24.53 -17.13
CA GLY A 469 20.65 24.84 -18.39
C GLY A 469 21.73 23.83 -18.78
N PRO A 470 22.27 23.93 -20.00
CA PRO A 470 23.28 23.00 -20.52
C PRO A 470 24.60 23.10 -19.74
N PRO A 471 25.47 22.07 -19.80
CA PRO A 471 26.74 22.06 -19.07
C PRO A 471 27.68 23.25 -19.35
N GLU A 472 27.61 23.77 -20.58
CA GLU A 472 28.36 24.93 -21.08
C GLU A 472 27.93 26.26 -20.43
N SER A 473 26.72 26.33 -19.84
CA SER A 473 26.20 27.57 -19.26
C SER A 473 26.82 27.84 -17.90
N SER A 474 27.52 28.96 -17.76
CA SER A 474 28.15 29.38 -16.50
C SER A 474 27.16 29.84 -15.43
N GLU A 475 25.93 30.17 -15.82
CA GLU A 475 24.88 30.69 -14.92
C GLU A 475 23.83 29.64 -14.54
N ARG A 476 24.01 28.37 -14.93
CA ARG A 476 23.04 27.31 -14.62
C ARG A 476 22.87 27.14 -13.11
N THR A 477 21.64 26.86 -12.70
CA THR A 477 21.26 26.61 -11.32
C THR A 477 20.61 25.24 -11.16
N LEU A 478 20.69 24.69 -9.95
CA LEU A 478 20.02 23.44 -9.61
C LEU A 478 18.56 23.70 -9.29
N VAL A 479 17.66 23.12 -10.09
CA VAL A 479 16.20 23.23 -9.91
C VAL A 479 15.63 21.94 -9.30
N PRO A 480 14.96 22.00 -8.14
CA PRO A 480 14.35 20.82 -7.53
C PRO A 480 13.24 20.25 -8.41
N PHE A 481 13.22 18.92 -8.57
CA PHE A 481 12.17 18.23 -9.34
C PHE A 481 11.57 17.00 -8.63
N ALA A 482 12.29 16.39 -7.67
CA ALA A 482 11.85 15.16 -7.02
C ALA A 482 12.22 15.12 -5.53
N LYS A 483 11.43 14.37 -4.75
CA LYS A 483 11.76 13.99 -3.37
C LYS A 483 11.70 12.46 -3.26
N ALA A 484 12.78 11.83 -2.79
CA ALA A 484 12.86 10.38 -2.66
C ALA A 484 13.30 9.94 -1.25
N TYR A 485 12.82 8.76 -0.85
CA TYR A 485 12.88 8.26 0.54
C TYR A 485 13.34 6.79 0.64
N SER A 486 13.60 6.18 -0.52
CA SER A 486 13.84 4.75 -0.66
C SER A 486 14.84 4.49 -1.76
N GLY A 487 15.59 3.39 -1.64
CA GLY A 487 16.59 2.98 -2.63
C GLY A 487 17.97 2.71 -2.04
N LEU A 488 18.24 3.28 -0.86
CA LEU A 488 19.50 3.07 -0.16
C LEU A 488 19.40 1.90 0.81
N THR A 489 20.48 1.13 0.91
CA THR A 489 20.73 0.21 2.01
C THR A 489 20.94 0.98 3.33
N ASP A 490 20.81 0.29 4.46
CA ASP A 490 21.07 0.91 5.77
C ASP A 490 22.52 1.39 5.90
N GLU A 491 23.48 0.75 5.22
CA GLU A 491 24.87 1.19 5.19
C GLU A 491 25.05 2.48 4.39
N GLU A 492 24.52 2.54 3.17
CA GLU A 492 24.57 3.75 2.34
C GLU A 492 23.87 4.92 3.02
N MET A 493 22.72 4.68 3.67
CA MET A 493 21.98 5.71 4.38
C MET A 493 22.80 6.36 5.50
N ARG A 494 23.58 5.57 6.25
CA ARG A 494 24.50 6.13 7.28
C ARG A 494 25.61 6.96 6.66
N LYS A 495 26.16 6.54 5.52
CA LYS A 495 27.18 7.31 4.79
C LYS A 495 26.62 8.65 4.31
N VAL A 496 25.43 8.64 3.70
CA VAL A 496 24.75 9.86 3.24
C VAL A 496 24.42 10.78 4.41
N ASP A 497 23.88 10.25 5.53
CA ASP A 497 23.60 11.03 6.74
C ASP A 497 24.86 11.74 7.27
N ALA A 498 26.00 11.04 7.32
CA ALA A 498 27.26 11.63 7.75
C ALA A 498 27.74 12.78 6.84
N ILE A 499 27.53 12.66 5.53
CA ILE A 499 27.85 13.72 4.57
C ILE A 499 26.90 14.90 4.73
N VAL A 500 25.59 14.65 4.78
CA VAL A 500 24.56 15.68 4.98
C VAL A 500 24.86 16.50 6.24
N ARG A 501 25.25 15.87 7.35
CA ARG A 501 25.62 16.60 8.58
C ARG A 501 26.83 17.51 8.40
N LYS A 502 27.83 17.07 7.63
CA LYS A 502 29.06 17.84 7.36
C LYS A 502 28.84 18.97 6.36
N THR A 503 27.89 18.81 5.44
CA THR A 503 27.62 19.75 4.35
C THR A 503 26.38 20.60 4.56
N THR A 504 25.71 20.50 5.72
CA THR A 504 24.55 21.34 6.05
C THR A 504 24.97 22.81 6.06
N VAL A 505 24.29 23.63 5.26
CA VAL A 505 24.55 25.08 5.13
C VAL A 505 23.57 25.85 6.02
N GLU A 506 22.27 25.63 5.82
CA GLU A 506 21.20 26.30 6.55
C GLU A 506 20.08 25.31 6.92
N LYS A 507 19.30 25.67 7.94
CA LYS A 507 18.13 24.90 8.37
C LYS A 507 16.87 25.76 8.26
N PHE A 508 15.84 25.18 7.66
CA PHE A 508 14.52 25.76 7.49
C PHE A 508 13.50 24.84 8.15
N GLY A 509 13.31 25.01 9.46
CA GLY A 509 12.55 24.06 10.28
C GLY A 509 13.14 22.65 10.17
N PRO A 510 12.38 21.63 9.74
CA PRO A 510 12.87 20.25 9.66
C PRO A 510 13.75 19.96 8.43
N VAL A 511 13.89 20.91 7.51
CA VAL A 511 14.62 20.74 6.25
C VAL A 511 16.00 21.41 6.35
N SER A 512 17.05 20.66 6.03
CA SER A 512 18.42 21.16 5.94
C SER A 512 18.80 21.35 4.46
N SER A 513 19.29 22.53 4.10
CA SER A 513 20.00 22.73 2.83
C SER A 513 21.42 22.21 2.98
N VAL A 514 21.95 21.61 1.91
CA VAL A 514 23.31 21.05 1.91
C VAL A 514 24.11 21.63 0.76
N THR A 515 25.44 21.70 0.93
CA THR A 515 26.35 21.93 -0.18
C THR A 515 26.17 20.78 -1.19
N PRO A 516 25.81 21.08 -2.46
CA PRO A 516 25.60 20.05 -3.48
C PRO A 516 26.89 19.26 -3.71
N THR A 517 26.91 18.02 -3.28
CA THR A 517 28.11 17.15 -3.29
C THR A 517 27.81 15.71 -3.71
N LEU A 518 26.52 15.33 -3.73
CA LEU A 518 26.09 13.96 -3.97
C LEU A 518 25.21 13.88 -5.21
N VAL A 519 25.56 12.96 -6.10
CA VAL A 519 24.79 12.61 -7.30
C VAL A 519 24.23 11.20 -7.17
N PHE A 520 22.97 11.03 -7.53
CA PHE A 520 22.28 9.75 -7.50
C PHE A 520 21.57 9.50 -8.82
N GLU A 521 21.60 8.27 -9.29
CA GLU A 521 20.69 7.84 -10.34
C GLU A 521 19.30 7.65 -9.70
N LEU A 522 18.34 8.48 -10.12
CA LEU A 522 16.97 8.42 -9.66
C LEU A 522 16.09 7.74 -10.69
N GLY A 523 15.42 6.67 -10.27
CA GLY A 523 14.41 5.97 -11.06
C GLY A 523 13.00 6.43 -10.72
N PHE A 524 12.12 6.59 -11.72
CA PHE A 524 10.70 6.91 -11.56
C PHE A 524 9.82 6.20 -12.60
N GLU A 525 8.55 5.97 -12.25
CA GLU A 525 7.63 5.19 -13.10
C GLU A 525 6.95 6.02 -14.20
N GLY A 526 6.79 7.32 -13.98
CA GLY A 526 6.19 8.23 -14.96
C GLY A 526 6.57 9.68 -14.72
N ILE A 527 6.35 10.51 -15.73
CA ILE A 527 6.73 11.92 -15.78
C ILE A 527 5.60 12.72 -16.45
N ALA A 528 5.34 13.93 -15.95
CA ALA A 528 4.30 14.80 -16.47
C ALA A 528 4.64 16.28 -16.27
N LEU A 529 4.06 17.14 -17.11
CA LEU A 529 4.12 18.60 -16.92
C LEU A 529 3.36 19.02 -15.66
N SER A 530 3.90 20.00 -14.93
CA SER A 530 3.35 20.45 -13.66
C SER A 530 3.56 21.95 -13.42
N LYS A 531 2.46 22.68 -13.30
CA LYS A 531 2.45 24.10 -12.91
C LYS A 531 2.83 24.35 -11.43
N ARG A 532 2.86 23.32 -10.59
CA ARG A 532 3.12 23.41 -9.14
C ARG A 532 4.61 23.37 -8.79
N HIS A 533 5.44 22.74 -9.62
CA HIS A 533 6.85 22.48 -9.33
C HIS A 533 7.71 23.49 -10.07
N LYS A 534 8.79 23.97 -9.44
CA LYS A 534 9.69 24.97 -10.04
C LYS A 534 10.33 24.48 -11.34
N SER A 535 10.62 23.18 -11.43
CA SER A 535 11.10 22.54 -12.65
C SER A 535 10.08 22.50 -13.79
N GLY A 536 8.80 22.78 -13.52
CA GLY A 536 7.71 22.53 -14.48
C GLY A 536 7.37 21.05 -14.65
N ILE A 537 7.97 20.15 -13.86
CA ILE A 537 7.88 18.68 -14.02
C ILE A 537 7.46 18.02 -12.71
N ALA A 538 6.63 16.99 -12.81
CA ALA A 538 6.29 16.07 -11.72
C ALA A 538 6.63 14.63 -12.13
N VAL A 539 7.24 13.87 -11.19
CA VAL A 539 7.57 12.45 -11.38
C VAL A 539 6.79 11.56 -10.42
N ARG A 540 6.45 10.34 -10.86
CA ARG A 540 5.72 9.32 -10.08
C ARG A 540 6.67 8.30 -9.47
N PHE A 541 6.59 8.12 -8.15
CA PHE A 541 7.38 7.17 -7.35
C PHE A 541 8.91 7.23 -7.56
N PRO A 542 9.53 8.42 -7.40
CA PRO A 542 10.98 8.54 -7.46
C PRO A 542 11.66 7.72 -6.35
N ARG A 543 12.72 7.00 -6.72
CA ARG A 543 13.57 6.21 -5.82
C ARG A 543 15.03 6.30 -6.26
N MET A 544 15.95 6.19 -5.31
CA MET A 544 17.38 6.08 -5.62
C MET A 544 17.66 4.68 -6.17
N LEU A 545 18.24 4.58 -7.36
CA LEU A 545 18.68 3.31 -7.92
C LEU A 545 20.11 3.00 -7.48
N ARG A 546 20.99 4.00 -7.55
CA ARG A 546 22.36 3.92 -7.04
C ARG A 546 22.94 5.30 -6.73
N TRP A 547 23.93 5.32 -5.84
CA TRP A 547 24.79 6.48 -5.62
C TRP A 547 25.87 6.55 -6.70
N ARG A 548 25.87 7.62 -7.49
CA ARG A 548 26.84 7.89 -8.55
C ARG A 548 28.11 8.53 -8.01
N GLN A 549 28.92 7.74 -7.31
CA GLN A 549 30.24 8.18 -6.83
C GLN A 549 31.24 8.42 -7.98
N ASP A 550 30.91 7.91 -9.17
CA ASP A 550 31.64 8.07 -10.42
C ASP A 550 31.36 9.40 -11.13
N LYS A 551 30.31 10.15 -10.75
CA LYS A 551 29.91 11.40 -11.43
C LYS A 551 30.04 12.62 -10.52
N PRO A 552 30.72 13.71 -10.97
CA PRO A 552 30.68 14.99 -10.29
C PRO A 552 29.34 15.69 -10.49
N VAL A 553 29.02 16.65 -9.61
CA VAL A 553 27.77 17.43 -9.63
C VAL A 553 27.56 18.17 -10.96
N SER A 554 28.63 18.64 -11.60
CA SER A 554 28.59 19.32 -12.90
C SER A 554 28.09 18.45 -14.06
N GLU A 555 28.16 17.12 -13.92
CA GLU A 555 27.75 16.12 -14.92
C GLU A 555 26.39 15.48 -14.62
N ALA A 556 25.69 15.96 -13.59
CA ALA A 556 24.30 15.60 -13.37
C ALA A 556 23.43 16.05 -14.56
N ASP A 557 22.29 15.39 -14.74
CA ASP A 557 21.39 15.65 -15.85
C ASP A 557 20.74 17.04 -15.74
N SER A 558 20.10 17.44 -16.84
CA SER A 558 19.49 18.75 -17.00
C SER A 558 17.96 18.66 -17.10
N LEU A 559 17.32 19.82 -17.02
CA LEU A 559 15.88 19.94 -17.24
C LEU A 559 15.49 19.52 -18.67
N ALA A 560 16.34 19.76 -19.65
CA ALA A 560 16.14 19.29 -21.03
C ALA A 560 16.08 17.76 -21.07
N THR A 561 16.96 17.06 -20.35
CA THR A 561 16.94 15.59 -20.23
C THR A 561 15.59 15.09 -19.70
N LEU A 562 15.01 15.77 -18.72
CA LEU A 562 13.67 15.42 -18.22
C LEU A 562 12.56 15.75 -19.23
N GLN A 563 12.72 16.81 -20.03
CA GLN A 563 11.75 17.17 -21.08
C GLN A 563 11.75 16.15 -22.22
N ASP A 564 12.92 15.62 -22.59
CA ASP A 564 13.04 14.57 -23.61
C ASP A 564 12.34 13.27 -23.20
N LEU A 565 12.17 13.03 -21.89
CA LEU A 565 11.42 11.89 -21.36
C LEU A 565 9.89 12.09 -21.35
N LEU A 566 9.39 13.29 -21.67
CA LEU A 566 7.95 13.56 -21.82
C LEU A 566 7.43 13.17 -23.21
N SER A 567 8.31 13.16 -24.20
CA SER A 567 8.09 12.63 -25.56
C SER A 567 8.12 11.11 -25.57
#